data_AF-S3ASN4-F1
#
_entry.id   AF-S3ASN4-F1
#
_cell.length_a   1.000
_cell.length_b   1.000
_cell.length_c   1.000
_cell.angle_alpha   90.00
_cell.angle_beta   90.00
_cell.angle_gamma   90.00
#
_symmetry.space_group_name_H-M   'P 1'
#
loop_
_entity.id
_entity.type
_entity.pdbx_description
1 polymer ?
#
loop_
_entity_poly.entity_id
_entity_poly.type
_entity_poly.pdbx_seq_one_letter_code
_entity_poly.pdbx_strand_id
1 'polypeptide(L)'
;MVGDAARRGRRLRVARRRPAPGRVRVRVREESSAAPSGAGAARGRGAWRRVGWAHGITVTGTVLAAVAAVGGLWAQAVASYWAQQTARDQLSQSRDDSVRRVRDQASKVTYWGGGGSALERGATDTVPSRGVGSAALHVLNRSPDPVPAAQVALRVVTKSADDEELSEETWVLSLHDIPPCTHITYPQSALELGAVQEAGTEPLNVSSGDGVWGPVAMHFVDTRGREWRRTQTSLKEGSMPDAVAKPLQAHNFVVGTDAKVREVESCGDAGGGG
;
A
#
# COMPACT_ATOMS: atom_id res chain seq x y z
N MET A 1 -25.01 -27.01 47.46
CA MET A 1 -25.05 -25.55 47.61
C MET A 1 -24.52 -24.97 46.30
N VAL A 2 -25.38 -24.85 45.29
CA VAL A 2 -26.18 -23.65 44.92
C VAL A 2 -25.30 -22.45 44.58
N GLY A 3 -25.33 -22.04 43.30
CA GLY A 3 -24.66 -20.83 42.83
C GLY A 3 -24.73 -20.64 41.31
N ASP A 4 -25.91 -20.81 40.71
CA ASP A 4 -26.26 -20.34 39.36
C ASP A 4 -26.06 -18.82 39.23
N ALA A 5 -25.46 -18.36 38.12
CA ALA A 5 -25.85 -17.10 37.48
C ALA A 5 -25.22 -16.95 36.09
N ALA A 6 -25.93 -17.50 35.10
CA ALA A 6 -25.83 -17.09 33.71
C ALA A 6 -26.05 -15.58 33.57
N ARG A 7 -25.13 -14.87 32.89
CA ARG A 7 -25.43 -13.57 32.29
C ARG A 7 -25.17 -13.58 30.79
N ARG A 8 -26.28 -13.79 30.08
CA ARG A 8 -26.49 -13.53 28.66
C ARG A 8 -26.35 -12.03 28.40
N GLY A 9 -25.27 -11.62 27.75
CA GLY A 9 -25.10 -10.27 27.19
C GLY A 9 -25.53 -10.23 25.73
N ARG A 10 -26.61 -9.52 25.45
CA ARG A 10 -27.29 -9.42 24.15
C ARG A 10 -26.38 -8.89 23.04
N ARG A 11 -26.48 -9.54 21.87
CA ARG A 11 -26.03 -9.02 20.56
C ARG A 11 -26.78 -7.72 20.24
N LEU A 12 -26.06 -6.61 20.09
CA LEU A 12 -26.56 -5.44 19.36
C LEU A 12 -25.99 -5.50 17.94
N ARG A 13 -26.79 -6.04 17.01
CA ARG A 13 -26.57 -5.84 15.57
C ARG A 13 -27.02 -4.42 15.23
N VAL A 14 -26.08 -3.48 15.18
CA VAL A 14 -26.31 -2.19 14.53
C VAL A 14 -26.27 -2.42 13.03
N ALA A 15 -27.44 -2.70 12.45
CA ALA A 15 -27.64 -2.65 11.02
C ALA A 15 -27.54 -1.19 10.56
N ARG A 16 -26.34 -0.75 10.15
CA ARG A 16 -26.19 0.51 9.40
C ARG A 16 -26.89 0.31 8.06
N ARG A 17 -28.13 0.82 7.96
CA ARG A 17 -28.82 1.05 6.70
C ARG A 17 -27.92 1.95 5.84
N ARG A 18 -27.33 1.40 4.79
CA ARG A 18 -26.77 2.20 3.70
C ARG A 18 -27.96 2.91 3.03
N PRO A 19 -27.96 4.24 2.87
CA PRO A 19 -28.88 4.88 1.95
C PRO A 19 -28.58 4.32 0.55
N ALA A 20 -29.60 3.77 -0.10
CA ALA A 20 -29.51 3.36 -1.49
C ALA A 20 -29.08 4.57 -2.34
N PRO A 21 -28.27 4.38 -3.40
CA PRO A 21 -27.99 5.45 -4.34
C PRO A 21 -29.31 5.92 -4.94
N GLY A 22 -29.64 7.18 -4.70
CA GLY A 22 -30.79 7.83 -5.31
C GLY A 22 -30.67 7.70 -6.81
N ARG A 23 -31.56 6.92 -7.43
CA ARG A 23 -31.76 6.96 -8.86
C ARG A 23 -32.22 8.37 -9.20
N VAL A 24 -31.30 9.19 -9.70
CA VAL A 24 -31.64 10.43 -10.40
C VAL A 24 -32.44 10.01 -11.61
N ARG A 25 -33.78 10.09 -11.50
CA ARG A 25 -34.65 10.11 -12.67
C ARG A 25 -34.30 11.36 -13.44
N VAL A 26 -33.61 11.19 -14.55
CA VAL A 26 -33.57 12.19 -15.61
C VAL A 26 -35.01 12.49 -15.96
N ARG A 27 -35.45 13.70 -15.60
CA ARG A 27 -36.73 14.25 -16.00
C ARG A 27 -36.59 14.50 -17.50
N VAL A 28 -36.99 13.52 -18.31
CA VAL A 28 -37.31 13.77 -19.72
C VAL A 28 -38.40 14.83 -19.70
N ARG A 29 -38.05 16.02 -20.17
CA ARG A 29 -39.00 17.09 -20.44
C ARG A 29 -39.82 16.61 -21.64
N GLU A 30 -40.93 15.96 -21.36
CA GLU A 30 -42.01 15.80 -22.33
C GLU A 30 -42.41 17.20 -22.79
N GLU A 31 -42.27 17.43 -24.10
CA GLU A 31 -42.95 18.48 -24.82
C GLU A 31 -44.44 18.30 -24.58
N SER A 32 -45.00 19.08 -23.67
CA SER A 32 -46.44 19.25 -23.58
C SER A 32 -46.85 20.09 -24.79
N SER A 33 -47.28 19.37 -25.83
CA SER A 33 -48.02 19.88 -26.95
C SER A 33 -49.32 20.48 -26.42
N ALA A 34 -49.32 21.79 -26.15
CA ALA A 34 -50.56 22.52 -25.93
C ALA A 34 -51.23 22.72 -27.29
N ALA A 35 -52.17 21.82 -27.61
CA ALA A 35 -53.18 22.07 -28.62
C ALA A 35 -54.07 23.26 -28.19
N PRO A 36 -54.36 24.23 -29.05
CA PRO A 36 -55.41 25.20 -28.78
C PRO A 36 -56.78 24.56 -28.99
N SER A 37 -57.54 24.45 -27.90
CA SER A 37 -58.96 24.10 -27.91
C SER A 37 -59.77 25.17 -28.64
N GLY A 38 -60.56 24.74 -29.63
CA GLY A 38 -61.55 25.57 -30.29
C GLY A 38 -62.80 25.79 -29.44
N ALA A 39 -63.29 27.03 -29.48
CA ALA A 39 -64.69 27.45 -29.40
C ALA A 39 -64.68 28.87 -29.99
N GLY A 40 -65.28 29.18 -31.13
CA GLY A 40 -66.71 29.17 -31.36
C GLY A 40 -67.09 30.57 -31.87
N ALA A 41 -67.41 30.63 -33.16
CA ALA A 41 -67.83 31.75 -34.01
C ALA A 41 -68.41 33.04 -33.37
N ALA A 42 -67.99 34.19 -33.91
CA ALA A 42 -68.91 35.28 -34.26
C ALA A 42 -68.39 36.06 -35.47
N ARG A 43 -69.23 36.14 -36.51
CA ARG A 43 -69.05 36.92 -37.72
C ARG A 43 -68.95 38.42 -37.38
N GLY A 44 -67.96 39.11 -37.94
CA GLY A 44 -67.88 40.56 -37.97
C GLY A 44 -67.14 41.01 -39.21
N ARG A 45 -67.89 41.56 -40.18
CA ARG A 45 -67.38 42.15 -41.42
C ARG A 45 -66.47 43.34 -41.10
N GLY A 46 -65.31 43.40 -41.73
CA GLY A 46 -64.39 44.53 -41.60
C GLY A 46 -63.15 44.35 -42.47
N ALA A 47 -63.31 44.61 -43.76
CA ALA A 47 -62.19 44.83 -44.64
C ALA A 47 -61.38 46.05 -44.13
N TRP A 48 -60.04 45.95 -44.12
CA TRP A 48 -59.11 46.85 -44.81
C TRP A 48 -57.66 46.61 -44.36
N ARG A 49 -56.76 46.66 -45.35
CA ARG A 49 -55.29 46.80 -45.30
C ARG A 49 -54.43 45.60 -44.89
N ARG A 50 -53.97 44.96 -45.95
CA ARG A 50 -52.92 43.95 -46.05
C ARG A 50 -51.54 44.64 -46.21
N VAL A 51 -50.50 43.93 -45.75
CA VAL A 51 -49.09 43.96 -46.22
C VAL A 51 -48.19 45.05 -45.64
N GLY A 52 -47.17 44.63 -44.87
CA GLY A 52 -46.00 45.47 -44.58
C GLY A 52 -45.07 45.05 -43.44
N TRP A 53 -45.44 44.11 -42.54
CA TRP A 53 -44.63 43.84 -41.33
C TRP A 53 -44.14 42.38 -41.17
N ALA A 54 -44.62 41.44 -41.97
CA ALA A 54 -44.30 40.01 -41.81
C ALA A 54 -42.96 39.58 -42.47
N HIS A 55 -42.29 40.45 -43.22
CA HIS A 55 -40.96 40.17 -43.81
C HIS A 55 -39.78 40.67 -42.95
N GLY A 56 -40.02 41.53 -41.95
CA GLY A 56 -38.95 42.04 -41.07
C GLY A 56 -38.56 41.05 -39.97
N ILE A 57 -39.53 40.28 -39.45
CA ILE A 57 -39.37 39.45 -38.24
C ILE A 57 -38.78 38.06 -38.55
N THR A 58 -39.03 37.52 -39.75
CA THR A 58 -38.57 36.17 -40.12
C THR A 58 -37.08 36.12 -40.45
N VAL A 59 -36.51 37.20 -40.97
CA VAL A 59 -35.07 37.27 -41.30
C VAL A 59 -34.21 37.58 -40.06
N THR A 60 -34.72 38.37 -39.11
CA THR A 60 -33.99 38.63 -37.84
C THR A 60 -34.02 37.44 -36.89
N GLY A 61 -35.13 36.70 -36.83
CA GLY A 61 -35.24 35.50 -35.97
C GLY A 61 -34.33 34.34 -36.38
N THR A 62 -34.11 34.14 -37.69
CA THR A 62 -33.24 33.09 -38.21
C THR A 62 -31.75 33.39 -37.98
N VAL A 63 -31.33 34.66 -38.07
CA VAL A 63 -29.95 35.06 -37.78
C VAL A 63 -29.62 34.90 -36.29
N LEU A 64 -30.53 35.26 -35.39
CA LEU A 64 -30.34 35.06 -33.94
C LEU A 64 -30.25 33.58 -33.56
N ALA A 65 -31.06 32.71 -34.19
CA ALA A 65 -30.98 31.26 -33.97
C ALA A 65 -29.65 30.66 -34.48
N ALA A 66 -29.14 31.13 -35.62
CA ALA A 66 -27.85 30.70 -36.15
C ALA A 66 -26.68 31.14 -35.25
N VAL A 67 -26.70 32.38 -34.75
CA VAL A 67 -25.68 32.89 -33.80
C VAL A 67 -25.75 32.15 -32.46
N ALA A 68 -26.95 31.83 -31.97
CA ALA A 68 -27.12 31.03 -30.76
C ALA A 68 -26.61 29.58 -30.94
N ALA A 69 -26.81 28.97 -32.11
CA ALA A 69 -26.29 27.63 -32.41
C ALA A 69 -24.76 27.61 -32.49
N VAL A 70 -24.14 28.63 -33.10
CA VAL A 70 -22.68 28.78 -33.14
C VAL A 70 -22.12 29.06 -31.73
N GLY A 71 -22.77 29.92 -30.94
CA GLY A 71 -22.38 30.21 -29.55
C GLY A 71 -22.50 28.99 -28.63
N GLY A 72 -23.51 28.14 -28.82
CA GLY A 72 -23.68 26.89 -28.09
C GLY A 72 -22.55 25.88 -28.35
N LEU A 73 -22.09 25.77 -29.60
CA LEU A 73 -20.95 24.92 -29.98
C LEU A 73 -19.64 25.38 -29.32
N TRP A 74 -19.39 26.69 -29.25
CA TRP A 74 -18.21 27.23 -28.55
C TRP A 74 -18.27 27.00 -27.04
N ALA A 75 -19.43 27.19 -26.41
CA ALA A 75 -19.60 26.90 -24.99
C ALA A 75 -19.38 25.41 -24.68
N GLN A 76 -19.84 24.52 -25.55
CA GLN A 76 -19.65 23.08 -25.40
C GLN A 76 -18.19 22.66 -25.61
N ALA A 77 -17.46 23.30 -26.53
CA ALA A 77 -16.04 23.05 -26.74
C ALA A 77 -15.19 23.51 -25.55
N VAL A 78 -15.47 24.70 -24.98
CA VAL A 78 -14.78 25.22 -23.80
C VAL A 78 -15.06 24.34 -22.58
N ALA A 79 -16.33 23.95 -22.36
CA ALA A 79 -16.68 23.04 -21.27
C ALA A 79 -15.97 21.67 -21.41
N SER A 80 -15.86 21.14 -22.62
CA SER A 80 -15.14 19.87 -22.89
C SER A 80 -13.63 20.00 -22.66
N TYR A 81 -13.02 21.11 -23.05
CA TYR A 81 -11.61 21.40 -22.81
C TYR A 81 -11.28 21.46 -21.31
N TRP A 82 -12.07 22.20 -20.54
CA TRP A 82 -11.88 22.30 -19.08
C TRP A 82 -12.16 20.96 -18.38
N ALA A 83 -13.22 20.23 -18.77
CA ALA A 83 -13.51 18.91 -18.21
C ALA A 83 -12.38 17.91 -18.47
N GLN A 84 -11.77 17.96 -19.66
CA GLN A 84 -10.63 17.11 -20.01
C GLN A 84 -9.35 17.49 -19.24
N GLN A 85 -9.16 18.77 -18.92
CA GLN A 85 -8.03 19.24 -18.12
C GLN A 85 -8.20 18.86 -16.64
N THR A 86 -9.38 19.05 -16.05
CA THR A 86 -9.64 18.64 -14.65
C THR A 86 -9.55 17.12 -14.46
N ALA A 87 -9.97 16.34 -15.46
CA ALA A 87 -9.82 14.88 -15.44
C ALA A 87 -8.34 14.45 -15.44
N ARG A 88 -7.46 15.18 -16.14
CA ARG A 88 -6.01 14.90 -16.13
C ARG A 88 -5.37 15.24 -14.78
N ASP A 89 -5.78 16.35 -14.16
CA ASP A 89 -5.25 16.79 -12.86
C ASP A 89 -5.71 15.87 -11.70
N GLN A 90 -6.94 15.36 -11.75
CA GLN A 90 -7.41 14.37 -10.76
C GLN A 90 -6.68 13.02 -10.92
N LEU A 91 -6.32 12.64 -12.14
CA LEU A 91 -5.58 11.41 -12.40
C LEU A 91 -4.11 11.50 -11.95
N SER A 92 -3.45 12.64 -12.13
CA SER A 92 -2.07 12.83 -11.64
C SER A 92 -2.03 12.86 -10.11
N GLN A 93 -2.96 13.58 -9.46
CA GLN A 93 -3.08 13.59 -8.01
C GLN A 93 -3.36 12.20 -7.44
N SER A 94 -4.27 11.44 -8.06
CA SER A 94 -4.56 10.06 -7.62
C SER A 94 -3.36 9.12 -7.77
N ARG A 95 -2.50 9.32 -8.78
CA ARG A 95 -1.30 8.51 -8.97
C ARG A 95 -0.27 8.81 -7.90
N ASP A 96 0.00 10.08 -7.63
CA ASP A 96 0.98 10.48 -6.61
C ASP A 96 0.59 10.00 -5.22
N ASP A 97 -0.69 10.13 -4.86
CA ASP A 97 -1.23 9.60 -3.61
C ASP A 97 -1.13 8.08 -3.52
N SER A 98 -1.32 7.37 -4.64
CA SER A 98 -1.19 5.92 -4.66
C SER A 98 0.26 5.48 -4.42
N VAL A 99 1.24 6.17 -5.03
CA VAL A 99 2.68 5.89 -4.86
C VAL A 99 3.11 6.18 -3.43
N ARG A 100 2.66 7.32 -2.86
CA ARG A 100 2.94 7.69 -1.47
C ARG A 100 2.40 6.65 -0.50
N ARG A 101 1.15 6.20 -0.68
CA ARG A 101 0.54 5.17 0.18
C ARG A 101 1.29 3.85 0.10
N VAL A 102 1.69 3.41 -1.09
CA VAL A 102 2.46 2.15 -1.24
C VAL A 102 3.80 2.25 -0.50
N ARG A 103 4.53 3.35 -0.69
CA ARG A 103 5.81 3.57 -0.02
C ARG A 103 5.65 3.67 1.50
N ASP A 104 4.56 4.28 1.97
CA ASP A 104 4.20 4.33 3.39
C ASP A 104 3.97 2.93 3.97
N GLN A 105 3.23 2.07 3.28
CA GLN A 105 3.06 0.68 3.72
C GLN A 105 4.37 -0.11 3.72
N ALA A 106 5.20 0.04 2.68
CA ALA A 106 6.52 -0.58 2.63
C ALA A 106 7.43 -0.10 3.77
N SER A 107 7.28 1.15 4.23
CA SER A 107 8.05 1.70 5.34
C SER A 107 7.75 1.05 6.70
N LYS A 108 6.57 0.42 6.83
CA LYS A 108 6.10 -0.28 8.04
C LYS A 108 6.64 -1.70 8.17
N VAL A 109 7.31 -2.21 7.14
CA VAL A 109 8.05 -3.48 7.18
C VAL A 109 9.47 -3.19 7.66
N THR A 110 9.84 -3.65 8.84
CA THR A 110 11.13 -3.37 9.48
C THR A 110 11.79 -4.64 10.00
N TYR A 111 13.10 -4.58 10.21
CA TYR A 111 13.87 -5.65 10.83
C TYR A 111 14.96 -5.05 11.72
N TRP A 112 15.36 -5.79 12.75
CA TRP A 112 16.46 -5.44 13.65
C TRP A 112 16.89 -6.68 14.43
N GLY A 113 17.97 -6.56 15.20
CA GLY A 113 18.50 -7.64 16.01
C GLY A 113 20.01 -7.76 15.86
N GLY A 114 20.51 -8.91 16.25
CA GLY A 114 21.94 -9.20 16.29
C GLY A 114 22.31 -9.81 17.63
N GLY A 115 23.48 -10.41 17.70
CA GLY A 115 23.93 -11.11 18.90
C GLY A 115 25.34 -11.62 18.74
N GLY A 116 25.73 -12.48 19.67
CA GLY A 116 27.11 -12.95 19.81
C GLY A 116 27.85 -12.24 20.94
N SER A 117 28.82 -12.94 21.51
CA SER A 117 29.78 -12.34 22.42
C SER A 117 30.71 -11.49 21.58
N ALA A 118 30.63 -10.16 21.76
CA ALA A 118 31.59 -9.24 21.18
C ALA A 118 32.99 -9.80 21.41
N LEU A 119 33.88 -9.63 20.42
CA LEU A 119 35.32 -9.70 20.55
C LEU A 119 35.76 -8.91 21.81
N GLU A 120 35.66 -9.51 23.00
CA GLU A 120 35.93 -8.88 24.30
C GLU A 120 37.44 -8.75 24.54
N ARG A 121 38.27 -9.15 23.57
CA ARG A 121 39.72 -9.12 23.66
C ARG A 121 40.31 -8.13 22.65
N GLY A 122 40.35 -6.87 23.05
CA GLY A 122 41.47 -5.96 22.74
C GLY A 122 41.75 -5.55 21.30
N ALA A 123 40.81 -5.64 20.36
CA ALA A 123 41.01 -5.08 19.02
C ALA A 123 40.53 -3.61 18.98
N THR A 124 41.46 -2.70 18.72
CA THR A 124 41.27 -1.24 18.58
C THR A 124 40.42 -0.80 17.39
N ASP A 125 39.89 -1.73 16.61
CA ASP A 125 38.87 -1.45 15.60
C ASP A 125 37.55 -2.08 16.06
N THR A 126 36.77 -1.25 16.76
CA THR A 126 35.41 -1.58 17.16
C THR A 126 34.62 -2.01 15.94
N VAL A 127 34.43 -3.31 15.71
CA VAL A 127 33.27 -3.80 14.96
C VAL A 127 32.09 -3.41 15.84
N PRO A 128 31.33 -2.36 15.49
CA PRO A 128 30.34 -1.86 16.41
C PRO A 128 29.21 -2.88 16.39
N SER A 129 29.17 -3.72 17.42
CA SER A 129 27.92 -4.34 17.88
C SER A 129 26.97 -3.20 18.25
N ARG A 130 26.36 -2.57 17.23
CA ARG A 130 25.28 -1.58 17.38
C ARG A 130 23.97 -2.22 17.84
N GLY A 131 24.04 -3.40 18.45
CA GLY A 131 22.97 -3.97 19.21
C GLY A 131 23.42 -4.19 20.64
N VAL A 132 23.02 -3.28 21.53
CA VAL A 132 22.46 -3.72 22.83
C VAL A 132 21.11 -4.39 22.50
N GLY A 133 21.17 -5.40 21.64
CA GLY A 133 20.05 -6.01 20.95
C GLY A 133 19.83 -7.36 21.56
N SER A 134 18.58 -7.71 21.84
CA SER A 134 18.21 -9.08 22.16
C SER A 134 18.92 -10.03 21.21
N ALA A 135 19.54 -11.10 21.74
CA ALA A 135 20.13 -12.20 21.00
C ALA A 135 19.07 -12.94 20.16
N ALA A 136 18.53 -12.24 19.17
CA ALA A 136 17.37 -12.59 18.38
C ALA A 136 17.26 -11.67 17.16
N LEU A 137 16.77 -12.23 16.05
CA LEU A 137 16.36 -11.49 14.87
C LEU A 137 14.88 -11.17 14.98
N HIS A 138 14.52 -9.92 14.70
CA HIS A 138 13.16 -9.46 14.64
C HIS A 138 12.80 -9.01 13.24
N VAL A 139 11.64 -9.48 12.77
CA VAL A 139 11.00 -9.03 11.52
C VAL A 139 9.59 -8.55 11.87
N LEU A 140 9.26 -7.33 11.49
CA LEU A 140 8.01 -6.67 11.87
C LEU A 140 7.30 -6.18 10.62
N ASN A 141 6.06 -6.59 10.44
CA ASN A 141 5.14 -6.02 9.47
C ASN A 141 4.05 -5.25 10.19
N ARG A 142 4.15 -3.91 10.26
CA ARG A 142 3.06 -3.04 10.76
C ARG A 142 2.08 -2.59 9.68
N SER A 143 2.26 -3.07 8.45
CA SER A 143 1.32 -2.82 7.35
C SER A 143 0.06 -3.69 7.53
N PRO A 144 -1.13 -3.18 7.16
CA PRO A 144 -2.32 -4.00 6.98
C PRO A 144 -2.21 -4.94 5.76
N ASP A 145 -1.22 -4.74 4.90
CA ASP A 145 -0.95 -5.60 3.76
C ASP A 145 0.05 -6.71 4.13
N PRO A 146 -0.20 -7.98 3.74
CA PRO A 146 0.77 -9.05 3.91
C PRO A 146 2.01 -8.82 3.04
N VAL A 147 3.13 -9.47 3.38
CA VAL A 147 4.35 -9.47 2.57
C VAL A 147 4.59 -10.91 2.07
N PRO A 148 4.26 -11.21 0.80
CA PRO A 148 4.37 -12.56 0.25
C PRO A 148 5.78 -13.18 0.32
N ALA A 149 6.81 -12.36 0.16
CA ALA A 149 8.19 -12.83 0.20
C ALA A 149 9.10 -11.76 0.79
N ALA A 150 9.99 -12.16 1.69
CA ALA A 150 11.07 -11.34 2.21
C ALA A 150 12.35 -12.16 2.37
N GLN A 151 13.49 -11.53 2.18
CA GLN A 151 14.81 -12.10 2.41
C GLN A 151 15.60 -11.15 3.28
N VAL A 152 16.13 -11.65 4.39
CA VAL A 152 16.95 -10.87 5.32
C VAL A 152 18.38 -11.39 5.26
N ALA A 153 19.31 -10.52 4.87
CA ALA A 153 20.73 -10.79 4.90
C ALA A 153 21.30 -10.58 6.30
N LEU A 154 21.97 -11.60 6.81
CA LEU A 154 22.67 -11.64 8.09
C LEU A 154 24.16 -11.67 7.83
N ARG A 155 24.90 -10.72 8.40
CA ARG A 155 26.36 -10.76 8.42
C ARG A 155 26.78 -11.52 9.67
N VAL A 156 27.65 -12.51 9.50
CA VAL A 156 28.23 -13.31 10.57
C VAL A 156 29.74 -13.09 10.50
N VAL A 157 30.32 -12.64 11.61
CA VAL A 157 31.77 -12.46 11.77
C VAL A 157 32.23 -13.44 12.84
N THR A 158 33.10 -14.38 12.47
CA THR A 158 33.66 -15.39 13.38
C THR A 158 35.16 -15.25 13.49
N LYS A 159 35.71 -15.55 14.67
CA LYS A 159 37.15 -15.69 14.87
C LYS A 159 37.50 -17.18 14.81
N SER A 160 38.46 -17.54 13.95
CA SER A 160 38.98 -18.92 13.94
C SER A 160 39.73 -19.21 15.25
N ALA A 161 39.67 -20.45 15.73
CA ALA A 161 40.44 -20.85 16.91
C ALA A 161 41.95 -20.90 16.63
N ASP A 162 42.31 -21.18 15.38
CA ASP A 162 43.68 -21.43 14.94
C ASP A 162 44.34 -20.19 14.28
N ASP A 163 43.53 -19.26 13.78
CA ASP A 163 43.98 -18.04 13.11
C ASP A 163 43.39 -16.81 13.81
N GLU A 164 44.20 -15.79 14.07
CA GLU A 164 43.70 -14.50 14.56
C GLU A 164 42.89 -13.73 13.51
N GLU A 165 42.73 -14.28 12.31
CA GLU A 165 41.97 -13.71 11.22
C GLU A 165 40.46 -13.80 11.47
N LEU A 166 39.78 -12.68 11.24
CA LEU A 166 38.33 -12.60 11.28
C LEU A 166 37.78 -13.05 9.94
N SER A 167 36.92 -14.07 9.94
CA SER A 167 36.14 -14.42 8.75
C SER A 167 34.79 -13.69 8.80
N GLU A 168 34.43 -13.05 7.67
CA GLU A 168 33.14 -12.40 7.48
C GLU A 168 32.37 -13.12 6.37
N GLU A 169 31.17 -13.58 6.69
CA GLU A 169 30.27 -14.21 5.72
C GLU A 169 28.87 -13.62 5.81
N THR A 170 28.17 -13.57 4.67
CA THR A 170 26.76 -13.15 4.63
C THR A 170 25.88 -14.35 4.30
N TRP A 171 24.84 -14.51 5.09
CA TRP A 171 23.84 -15.58 5.01
C TRP A 171 22.45 -14.96 4.82
N VAL A 172 21.50 -15.71 4.25
CA VAL A 172 20.14 -15.20 3.99
C VAL A 172 19.07 -16.07 4.60
N LEU A 173 18.22 -15.45 5.42
CA LEU A 173 16.95 -16.01 5.87
C LEU A 173 15.86 -15.64 4.87
N SER A 174 15.16 -16.64 4.33
CA SER A 174 13.98 -16.43 3.49
C SER A 174 12.70 -16.59 4.31
N LEU A 175 11.83 -15.59 4.25
CA LEU A 175 10.51 -15.60 4.86
C LEU A 175 9.45 -15.56 3.76
N HIS A 176 8.40 -16.35 3.93
CA HIS A 176 7.26 -16.41 3.03
C HIS A 176 5.99 -16.05 3.80
N ASP A 177 5.08 -15.37 3.13
CA ASP A 177 3.73 -15.06 3.62
C ASP A 177 3.71 -14.40 5.01
N ILE A 178 4.53 -13.35 5.21
CA ILE A 178 4.53 -12.59 6.46
C ILE A 178 3.15 -11.93 6.61
N PRO A 179 2.36 -12.30 7.64
CA PRO A 179 1.01 -11.78 7.77
C PRO A 179 1.00 -10.27 8.05
N PRO A 180 -0.14 -9.59 7.84
CA PRO A 180 -0.33 -8.23 8.28
C PRO A 180 -0.09 -8.09 9.78
N CYS A 181 0.31 -6.89 10.23
CA CYS A 181 0.30 -6.52 11.65
C CYS A 181 1.02 -7.53 12.58
N THR A 182 2.15 -8.10 12.13
CA THR A 182 2.80 -9.23 12.79
C THR A 182 4.24 -8.91 13.17
N HIS A 183 4.67 -9.39 14.34
CA HIS A 183 6.06 -9.39 14.80
C HIS A 183 6.55 -10.83 14.91
N ILE A 184 7.55 -11.17 14.10
CA ILE A 184 8.23 -12.46 14.10
C ILE A 184 9.57 -12.28 14.81
N THR A 185 9.86 -13.14 15.77
CA THR A 185 11.12 -13.15 16.52
C THR A 185 11.77 -14.51 16.43
N TYR A 186 13.00 -14.55 15.94
CA TYR A 186 13.86 -15.72 15.91
C TYR A 186 14.92 -15.58 16.99
N PRO A 187 14.88 -16.37 18.08
CA PRO A 187 15.98 -16.44 19.03
C PRO A 187 17.30 -16.80 18.32
N GLN A 188 18.44 -16.34 18.85
CA GLN A 188 19.75 -16.64 18.28
C GLN A 188 19.99 -18.16 18.15
N SER A 189 19.57 -18.93 19.16
CA SER A 189 19.66 -20.39 19.17
C SER A 189 18.84 -21.09 18.08
N ALA A 190 17.92 -20.36 17.44
CA ALA A 190 16.99 -20.88 16.45
C ALA A 190 17.31 -20.37 15.03
N LEU A 191 18.48 -19.76 14.85
CA LEU A 191 19.00 -19.34 13.54
C LEU A 191 20.13 -20.30 13.16
N GLU A 192 19.77 -21.32 12.41
CA GLU A 192 20.66 -22.39 11.96
C GLU A 192 21.25 -22.04 10.60
N LEU A 193 22.56 -22.22 10.44
CA LEU A 193 23.28 -21.99 9.20
C LEU A 193 23.24 -23.26 8.33
N GLY A 194 22.97 -23.09 7.04
CA GLY A 194 22.86 -24.17 6.05
C GLY A 194 21.41 -24.52 5.69
N ALA A 195 21.24 -25.25 4.57
CA ALA A 195 19.91 -25.51 4.00
C ALA A 195 19.15 -26.68 4.66
N VAL A 196 19.85 -27.74 5.05
CA VAL A 196 19.36 -28.95 5.73
C VAL A 196 20.60 -29.66 6.25
N GLN A 197 20.65 -30.02 7.54
CA GLN A 197 21.74 -30.83 8.09
C GLN A 197 21.35 -32.31 8.05
N GLU A 198 22.33 -33.19 7.84
CA GLU A 198 22.09 -34.63 7.88
C GLU A 198 21.59 -35.04 9.28
N ALA A 199 20.67 -36.00 9.33
CA ALA A 199 20.11 -36.47 10.60
C ALA A 199 21.21 -37.02 11.50
N GLY A 200 21.46 -36.35 12.64
CA GLY A 200 22.49 -36.72 13.61
C GLY A 200 23.68 -35.74 13.69
N THR A 201 23.76 -34.73 12.83
CA THR A 201 24.71 -33.62 12.97
C THR A 201 24.14 -32.54 13.88
N GLU A 202 24.94 -32.02 14.81
CA GLU A 202 24.51 -30.89 15.63
C GLU A 202 24.35 -29.63 14.77
N PRO A 203 23.22 -28.91 14.90
CA PRO A 203 22.97 -27.75 14.06
C PRO A 203 23.99 -26.64 14.33
N LEU A 204 24.83 -26.35 13.33
CA LEU A 204 25.60 -25.11 13.33
C LEU A 204 24.64 -23.92 13.36
N ASN A 205 24.66 -23.16 14.45
CA ASN A 205 23.84 -21.97 14.62
C ASN A 205 24.73 -20.72 14.62
N VAL A 206 24.11 -19.55 14.45
CA VAL A 206 24.82 -18.25 14.49
C VAL A 206 25.49 -17.94 15.84
N SER A 207 25.27 -18.76 16.88
CA SER A 207 25.95 -18.71 18.19
C SER A 207 27.08 -19.74 18.37
N SER A 208 27.29 -20.67 17.43
CA SER A 208 28.16 -21.84 17.64
C SER A 208 29.66 -21.53 17.72
N GLY A 209 30.07 -20.27 17.61
CA GLY A 209 31.47 -19.85 17.71
C GLY A 209 31.64 -18.46 18.33
N ASP A 210 32.90 -18.12 18.62
CA ASP A 210 33.30 -16.78 19.07
C ASP A 210 33.11 -15.79 17.91
N GLY A 211 32.03 -15.01 17.97
CA GLY A 211 31.67 -14.13 16.86
C GLY A 211 30.51 -13.19 17.16
N VAL A 212 30.28 -12.28 16.22
CA VAL A 212 29.16 -11.34 16.23
C VAL A 212 28.36 -11.48 14.95
N TRP A 213 27.04 -11.32 15.04
CA TRP A 213 26.19 -11.32 13.87
C TRP A 213 25.12 -10.24 13.95
N GLY A 214 24.61 -9.84 12.78
CA GLY A 214 23.50 -8.91 12.71
C GLY A 214 22.89 -8.77 11.31
N PRO A 215 21.63 -8.35 11.22
CA PRO A 215 20.98 -8.15 9.93
C PRO A 215 21.45 -6.84 9.27
N VAL A 216 21.76 -6.91 7.97
CA VAL A 216 22.38 -5.80 7.22
C VAL A 216 21.51 -5.26 6.09
N ALA A 217 20.69 -6.12 5.49
CA ALA A 217 19.79 -5.75 4.42
C ALA A 217 18.54 -6.64 4.46
N MET A 218 17.41 -6.10 4.02
CA MET A 218 16.21 -6.86 3.73
C MET A 218 15.74 -6.50 2.33
N HIS A 219 15.37 -7.52 1.58
CA HIS A 219 14.63 -7.40 0.34
C HIS A 219 13.23 -7.97 0.57
N PHE A 220 12.18 -7.34 0.03
CA PHE A 220 10.84 -7.91 0.10
C PHE A 220 9.98 -7.48 -1.07
N VAL A 221 8.97 -8.30 -1.36
CA VAL A 221 7.98 -8.06 -2.41
C VAL A 221 6.65 -7.72 -1.76
N ASP A 222 6.01 -6.63 -2.18
CA ASP A 222 4.67 -6.28 -1.70
C ASP A 222 3.55 -7.03 -2.44
N THR A 223 2.31 -6.90 -1.98
CA THR A 223 1.12 -7.53 -2.60
C THR A 223 0.85 -7.09 -4.04
N ARG A 224 1.49 -6.02 -4.51
CA ARG A 224 1.38 -5.49 -5.88
C ARG A 224 2.57 -5.91 -6.74
N GLY A 225 3.45 -6.77 -6.23
CA GLY A 225 4.63 -7.26 -6.93
C GLY A 225 5.79 -6.26 -7.00
N ARG A 226 5.79 -5.19 -6.20
CA ARG A 226 6.93 -4.26 -6.18
C ARG A 226 8.01 -4.76 -5.23
N GLU A 227 9.24 -4.61 -5.68
CA GLU A 227 10.43 -4.98 -4.92
C GLU A 227 10.97 -3.80 -4.12
N TRP A 228 11.24 -4.07 -2.85
CA TRP A 228 11.72 -3.08 -1.89
C TRP A 228 13.02 -3.55 -1.26
N ARG A 229 13.99 -2.64 -1.21
CA ARG A 229 15.25 -2.79 -0.50
C ARG A 229 15.23 -1.94 0.74
N ARG A 230 15.50 -2.56 1.88
CA ARG A 230 15.58 -1.91 3.18
C ARG A 230 16.93 -2.16 3.84
N THR A 231 17.63 -1.08 4.17
CA THR A 231 18.72 -1.09 5.16
C THR A 231 18.18 -0.54 6.48
N GLN A 232 18.99 -0.54 7.54
CA GLN A 232 18.60 0.12 8.80
C GLN A 232 18.22 1.60 8.62
N THR A 233 18.78 2.28 7.61
CA THR A 233 18.65 3.72 7.40
C THR A 233 17.96 4.12 6.10
N SER A 234 17.61 3.16 5.23
CA SER A 234 17.05 3.49 3.91
C SER A 234 16.00 2.50 3.45
N LEU A 235 15.02 3.01 2.70
CA LEU A 235 14.05 2.23 1.96
C LEU A 235 14.03 2.73 0.51
N LYS A 236 14.29 1.84 -0.45
CA LYS A 236 14.30 2.17 -1.87
C LYS A 236 13.58 1.08 -2.65
N GLU A 237 12.79 1.48 -3.64
CA GLU A 237 12.24 0.54 -4.62
C GLU A 237 13.38 0.01 -5.52
N GLY A 238 13.23 -1.20 -6.02
CA GLY A 238 14.12 -1.81 -7.00
C GLY A 238 14.59 -3.21 -6.59
N SER A 239 15.32 -3.82 -7.52
CA SER A 239 15.67 -5.24 -7.48
C SER A 239 16.48 -5.66 -6.26
N MET A 240 16.45 -6.95 -5.94
CA MET A 240 17.24 -7.57 -4.90
C MET A 240 18.72 -7.11 -4.87
N PRO A 241 19.26 -6.67 -3.72
CA PRO A 241 20.62 -6.18 -3.62
C PRO A 241 21.63 -7.33 -3.56
N ASP A 242 22.88 -7.09 -3.99
CA ASP A 242 23.98 -8.07 -3.94
C ASP A 242 24.17 -8.72 -2.55
N ALA A 243 23.95 -7.97 -1.48
CA ALA A 243 24.02 -8.45 -0.09
C ALA A 243 23.02 -9.58 0.20
N VAL A 244 21.97 -9.73 -0.62
CA VAL A 244 21.00 -10.81 -0.56
C VAL A 244 21.20 -11.79 -1.72
N ALA A 245 21.42 -11.28 -2.94
CA ALA A 245 21.52 -12.12 -4.14
C ALA A 245 22.74 -13.05 -4.14
N LYS A 246 23.92 -12.58 -3.71
CA LYS A 246 25.14 -13.38 -3.70
C LYS A 246 25.07 -14.56 -2.71
N PRO A 247 24.66 -14.38 -1.43
CA PRO A 247 24.45 -15.51 -0.53
C PRO A 247 23.46 -16.54 -1.06
N LEU A 248 22.36 -16.10 -1.69
CA LEU A 248 21.38 -17.02 -2.28
C LEU A 248 21.99 -17.87 -3.41
N GLN A 249 22.82 -17.28 -4.26
CA GLN A 249 23.54 -18.00 -5.32
C GLN A 249 24.62 -18.93 -4.77
N ALA A 250 25.26 -18.54 -3.67
CA ALA A 250 26.25 -19.36 -2.95
C ALA A 250 25.61 -20.45 -2.08
N HIS A 251 24.27 -20.51 -2.00
CA HIS A 251 23.53 -21.42 -1.12
C HIS A 251 23.77 -21.20 0.39
N ASN A 252 24.11 -19.98 0.78
CA ASN A 252 24.31 -19.57 2.17
C ASN A 252 22.95 -19.21 2.81
N PHE A 253 22.18 -20.24 3.17
CA PHE A 253 20.86 -20.07 3.78
C PHE A 253 20.90 -20.11 5.29
N VAL A 254 19.98 -19.36 5.91
CA VAL A 254 19.65 -19.50 7.33
C VAL A 254 18.27 -20.12 7.45
N VAL A 255 18.15 -21.14 8.28
CA VAL A 255 16.89 -21.75 8.68
C VAL A 255 16.51 -21.18 10.03
N GLY A 256 15.37 -20.47 10.07
CA GLY A 256 14.80 -19.95 11.30
C GLY A 256 13.89 -20.99 11.93
N THR A 257 14.42 -21.81 12.84
CA THR A 257 13.63 -22.72 13.68
C THR A 257 12.92 -21.92 14.79
N ASP A 258 11.84 -22.45 15.37
CA ASP A 258 11.14 -21.90 16.54
C ASP A 258 10.81 -20.38 16.53
N ALA A 259 10.38 -19.88 15.36
CA ALA A 259 9.94 -18.50 15.22
C ALA A 259 8.76 -18.18 16.16
N LYS A 260 8.93 -17.16 17.02
CA LYS A 260 7.84 -16.64 17.86
C LYS A 260 7.08 -15.57 17.09
N VAL A 261 5.84 -15.87 16.73
CA VAL A 261 4.95 -14.96 15.99
C VAL A 261 3.96 -14.31 16.95
N ARG A 262 3.83 -12.99 16.90
CA ARG A 262 2.90 -12.20 17.72
C ARG A 262 2.16 -11.19 16.87
N GLU A 263 0.89 -10.96 17.18
CA GLU A 263 0.14 -9.84 16.61
C GLU A 263 0.60 -8.51 17.24
N VAL A 264 0.53 -7.44 16.44
CA VAL A 264 0.93 -6.09 16.83
C VAL A 264 -0.30 -5.23 16.95
N GLU A 265 -0.47 -4.56 18.11
CA GLU A 265 -1.67 -3.79 18.43
C GLU A 265 -1.89 -2.57 17.53
N SER A 266 -0.82 -1.92 17.04
CA SER A 266 -0.91 -0.75 16.16
C SER A 266 -0.55 -1.10 14.70
N CYS A 267 -1.57 -1.46 13.94
CA CYS A 267 -1.47 -1.72 12.52
C CYS A 267 -1.87 -0.49 11.70
N GLY A 268 -1.01 -0.05 10.78
CA GLY A 268 -1.32 1.02 9.84
C GLY A 268 -1.04 2.46 10.31
N ASP A 269 -0.84 2.73 11.60
CA ASP A 269 -0.77 4.12 12.09
C ASP A 269 0.65 4.70 12.22
N ALA A 270 0.89 5.72 11.39
CA ALA A 270 1.80 6.84 11.66
C ALA A 270 1.07 8.20 11.55
N GLY A 271 -0.26 8.22 11.55
CA GLY A 271 -1.04 9.45 11.34
C GLY A 271 -2.47 9.33 11.83
N GLY A 272 -2.67 9.52 13.13
CA GLY A 272 -3.98 9.49 13.77
C GLY A 272 -3.94 10.21 15.11
N GLY A 273 -3.67 11.51 15.11
CA GLY A 273 -3.74 12.33 16.31
C GLY A 273 -3.57 13.81 16.01
N GLY A 274 -4.67 14.57 16.15
CA GLY A 274 -4.69 16.03 16.13
C GLY A 274 -5.34 16.63 14.89
#